data_AF-A0A813NRQ5-F1
#
_entry.id   AF-A0A813NRQ5-F1
#
_cell.length_a   1.000
_cell.length_b   1.000
_cell.length_c   1.000
_cell.angle_alpha   90.00
_cell.angle_beta   90.00
_cell.angle_gamma   90.00
#
_symmetry.space_group_name_H-M   'P 1'
#
loop_
_entity.id
_entity.type
_entity.pdbx_description
1 polymer ?
#
loop_
_entity_poly.entity_id
_entity_poly.type
_entity_poly.pdbx_seq_one_letter_code
_entity_poly.pdbx_strand_id
1 'polypeptide(L)'
;MRIIARERELRFQAEKRRDEIAREFLDYQQQMKEIHDTLPKYQEAAELLARKAHLSGEEARLQAAKALEIESQLERCRYEMNRNEEEKRLYARQINECEQVISTLVNDSAKNRKEADELKLEVAKWRVAEAAAREKLLAITQLNQSLAFTNAAVHAQVRTTALSPPPYQPIGCVQESNERVQLMEKQSKQAQLALQLQDLKNVIQSKKIEERQTSLDKAYEESLAIGDNKYSTIQKARSGTALKRMAMLQDL
;
A
#
# COMPACT_ATOMS: atom_id res chain seq x y z
N MET A 1 79.35 -12.18 -26.91
CA MET A 1 78.16 -12.39 -27.77
C MET A 1 76.95 -12.95 -27.02
N ARG A 2 76.80 -14.26 -26.78
CA ARG A 2 75.52 -14.87 -26.29
C ARG A 2 74.84 -14.15 -25.10
N ILE A 3 75.61 -13.72 -24.09
CA ILE A 3 75.07 -12.99 -22.91
C ILE A 3 74.41 -11.66 -23.33
N ILE A 4 75.08 -10.88 -24.20
CA ILE A 4 74.59 -9.58 -24.68
C ILE A 4 73.29 -9.74 -25.49
N ALA A 5 73.18 -10.83 -26.27
CA ALA A 5 71.95 -11.14 -27.01
C ALA A 5 70.77 -11.45 -26.08
N ARG A 6 70.99 -12.24 -25.02
CA ARG A 6 69.98 -12.54 -24.00
C ARG A 6 69.57 -11.29 -23.21
N GLU A 7 70.53 -10.44 -22.85
CA GLU A 7 70.28 -9.18 -22.16
C GLU A 7 69.44 -8.22 -23.01
N ARG A 8 69.75 -8.11 -24.32
CA ARG A 8 68.96 -7.29 -25.25
C ARG A 8 67.52 -7.80 -25.37
N GLU A 9 67.31 -9.11 -25.46
CA GLU A 9 65.98 -9.71 -25.51
C GLU A 9 65.17 -9.45 -24.22
N LEU A 10 65.79 -9.61 -23.04
CA LEU A 10 65.13 -9.32 -21.77
C LEU A 10 64.73 -7.85 -21.64
N ARG A 11 65.58 -6.92 -22.10
CA ARG A 11 65.25 -5.49 -22.16
C ARG A 11 64.11 -5.20 -23.14
N PHE A 12 64.15 -5.77 -24.35
CA PHE A 12 63.08 -5.62 -25.33
C PHE A 12 61.72 -6.12 -24.80
N GLN A 13 61.69 -7.25 -24.09
CA GLN A 13 60.47 -7.73 -23.43
C GLN A 13 60.02 -6.84 -22.26
N ALA A 14 60.94 -6.22 -21.52
CA ALA A 14 60.61 -5.27 -20.45
C ALA A 14 60.05 -3.95 -21.00
N GLU A 15 60.66 -3.41 -22.06
CA GLU A 15 60.18 -2.21 -22.76
C GLU A 15 58.82 -2.47 -23.41
N LYS A 16 58.65 -3.60 -24.11
CA LYS A 16 57.35 -4.00 -24.67
C LYS A 16 56.26 -4.08 -23.60
N ARG A 17 56.52 -4.71 -22.44
CA ARG A 17 55.55 -4.77 -21.33
C ARG A 17 55.26 -3.40 -20.72
N ARG A 18 56.27 -2.53 -20.57
CA ARG A 18 56.08 -1.14 -20.14
C ARG A 18 55.17 -0.39 -21.12
N ASP A 19 55.37 -0.58 -22.42
CA ASP A 19 54.64 0.11 -23.48
C ASP A 19 53.26 -0.53 -23.77
N GLU A 20 53.01 -1.75 -23.28
CA GLU A 20 51.69 -2.38 -23.14
C GLU A 20 50.93 -1.73 -21.97
N ILE A 21 51.49 -1.76 -20.76
CA ILE A 21 50.90 -1.17 -19.55
C ILE A 21 50.63 0.35 -19.72
N ALA A 22 51.52 1.08 -20.40
CA ALA A 22 51.34 2.50 -20.66
C ALA A 22 50.16 2.82 -21.60
N ARG A 23 49.82 1.90 -22.52
CA ARG A 23 48.62 2.02 -23.36
C ARG A 23 47.37 1.69 -22.57
N GLU A 24 47.35 0.56 -21.86
CA GLU A 24 46.23 0.17 -20.98
C GLU A 24 45.89 1.28 -19.97
N PHE A 25 46.90 1.90 -19.36
CA PHE A 25 46.73 3.03 -18.44
C PHE A 25 46.13 4.26 -19.12
N LEU A 26 46.56 4.59 -20.35
CA LEU A 26 46.02 5.70 -21.12
C LEU A 26 44.57 5.45 -21.56
N ASP A 27 44.23 4.21 -21.92
CA ASP A 27 42.87 3.79 -22.28
C ASP A 27 41.94 3.88 -21.07
N TYR A 28 42.40 3.48 -19.87
CA TYR A 28 41.66 3.68 -18.62
C TYR A 28 41.48 5.16 -18.26
N GLN A 29 42.49 6.01 -18.49
CA GLN A 29 42.36 7.46 -18.29
C GLN A 29 41.34 8.10 -19.24
N GLN A 30 41.30 7.66 -20.51
CA GLN A 30 40.29 8.10 -21.48
C GLN A 30 38.89 7.69 -21.05
N GLN A 31 38.67 6.41 -20.72
CA GLN A 31 37.38 5.91 -20.24
C GLN A 31 36.91 6.64 -18.97
N MET A 32 37.81 6.88 -18.01
CA MET A 32 37.49 7.61 -16.78
C MET A 32 37.07 9.06 -17.08
N LYS A 33 37.71 9.72 -18.06
CA LYS A 33 37.31 11.06 -18.51
C LYS A 33 35.97 11.04 -19.26
N GLU A 34 35.74 10.08 -20.15
CA GLU A 34 34.46 9.96 -20.87
C GLU A 34 33.28 9.73 -19.92
N ILE A 35 33.44 8.90 -18.90
CA ILE A 35 32.46 8.70 -17.82
C ILE A 35 32.25 10.00 -17.05
N HIS A 36 33.33 10.69 -16.64
CA HIS A 36 33.26 11.96 -15.94
C HIS A 36 32.53 13.05 -16.74
N ASP A 37 32.81 13.18 -18.04
CA ASP A 37 32.27 14.22 -18.91
C ASP A 37 30.85 13.88 -19.46
N THR A 38 30.35 12.67 -19.19
CA THR A 38 28.96 12.25 -19.48
C THR A 38 28.07 12.18 -18.24
N LEU A 39 28.62 11.84 -17.07
CA LEU A 39 27.92 11.80 -15.78
C LEU A 39 27.03 13.02 -15.48
N PRO A 40 27.47 14.30 -15.61
CA PRO A 40 26.63 15.45 -15.29
C PRO A 40 25.40 15.56 -16.21
N LYS A 41 25.50 15.09 -17.46
CA LYS A 41 24.37 15.10 -18.42
C LYS A 41 23.29 14.08 -18.00
N TYR A 42 23.70 12.94 -17.45
CA TYR A 42 22.78 11.95 -16.88
C TYR A 42 22.16 12.43 -15.56
N GLN A 43 22.90 13.18 -14.74
CA GLN A 43 22.39 13.82 -13.52
C GLN A 43 21.34 14.90 -13.85
N GLU A 44 21.63 15.80 -14.79
CA GLU A 44 20.68 16.82 -15.26
C GLU A 44 19.42 16.19 -15.86
N ALA A 45 19.56 15.15 -16.69
CA ALA A 45 18.42 14.41 -17.24
C ALA A 45 17.55 13.77 -16.15
N ALA A 46 18.16 13.22 -15.08
CA ALA A 46 17.44 12.66 -13.95
C ALA A 46 16.69 13.75 -13.15
N GLU A 47 17.31 14.91 -12.91
CA GLU A 47 16.65 16.04 -12.26
C GLU A 47 15.47 16.58 -13.08
N LEU A 48 15.63 16.73 -14.40
CA LEU A 48 14.55 17.18 -15.29
C LEU A 48 13.38 16.21 -15.30
N LEU A 49 13.63 14.90 -15.29
CA LEU A 49 12.60 13.87 -15.17
C LEU A 49 11.91 13.91 -13.80
N ALA A 50 12.64 14.09 -12.71
CA ALA A 50 12.07 14.23 -11.36
C ALA A 50 11.17 15.47 -11.24
N ARG A 51 11.63 16.63 -11.75
CA ARG A 51 10.82 17.87 -11.78
C ARG A 51 9.57 17.72 -12.65
N LYS A 52 9.67 17.06 -13.81
CA LYS A 52 8.52 16.77 -14.68
C LYS A 52 7.50 15.85 -13.99
N ALA A 53 7.95 14.83 -13.27
CA ALA A 53 7.08 13.94 -12.50
C ALA A 53 6.38 14.68 -11.35
N HIS A 54 7.08 15.58 -10.66
CA HIS A 54 6.50 16.43 -9.61
C HIS A 54 5.38 17.32 -10.15
N LEU A 55 5.67 18.11 -11.19
CA LEU A 55 4.71 19.03 -11.82
C LEU A 55 3.47 18.29 -12.34
N SER A 56 3.65 17.13 -13.00
CA SER A 56 2.52 16.32 -13.47
C SER A 56 1.65 15.78 -12.32
N GLY A 57 2.26 15.46 -11.16
CA GLY A 57 1.53 15.09 -9.95
C GLY A 57 0.78 16.25 -9.29
N GLU A 58 1.31 17.48 -9.38
CA GLU A 58 0.64 18.71 -8.93
C GLU A 58 -0.52 19.11 -9.85
N GLU A 59 -0.32 19.03 -11.17
CA GLU A 59 -1.37 19.23 -12.18
C GLU A 59 -2.54 18.27 -11.97
N ALA A 60 -2.26 16.97 -11.79
CA ALA A 60 -3.28 15.97 -11.50
C ALA A 60 -4.03 16.24 -10.19
N ARG A 61 -3.34 16.68 -9.13
CA ARG A 61 -3.96 17.10 -7.86
C ARG A 61 -4.85 18.32 -8.02
N LEU A 62 -4.41 19.32 -8.77
CA LEU A 62 -5.18 20.55 -9.01
C LEU A 62 -6.43 20.27 -9.86
N GLN A 63 -6.32 19.39 -10.86
CA GLN A 63 -7.48 18.89 -11.63
C GLN A 63 -8.48 18.15 -10.75
N ALA A 64 -8.01 17.24 -9.88
CA ALA A 64 -8.87 16.51 -8.94
C ALA A 64 -9.57 17.45 -7.93
N ALA A 65 -8.85 18.42 -7.36
CA ALA A 65 -9.42 19.41 -6.46
C ALA A 65 -10.48 20.29 -7.15
N LYS A 66 -10.24 20.66 -8.42
CA LYS A 66 -11.21 21.41 -9.23
C LYS A 66 -12.47 20.60 -9.56
N ALA A 67 -12.32 19.29 -9.82
CA ALA A 67 -13.45 18.39 -10.02
C ALA A 67 -14.32 18.31 -8.74
N LEU A 68 -13.69 18.10 -7.58
CA LEU A 68 -14.39 18.00 -6.29
C LEU A 68 -15.17 19.27 -5.91
N GLU A 69 -14.63 20.47 -6.17
CA GLU A 69 -15.38 21.71 -5.93
C GLU A 69 -16.56 21.87 -6.90
N ILE A 70 -16.42 21.45 -8.17
CA ILE A 70 -17.55 21.43 -9.12
C ILE A 70 -18.63 20.44 -8.68
N GLU A 71 -18.25 19.25 -8.19
CA GLU A 71 -19.18 18.28 -7.61
C GLU A 71 -19.90 18.85 -6.38
N SER A 72 -19.17 19.51 -5.47
CA SER A 72 -19.76 20.17 -4.31
C SER A 72 -20.74 21.30 -4.69
N GLN A 73 -20.42 22.08 -5.73
CA GLN A 73 -21.33 23.10 -6.26
C GLN A 73 -22.57 22.49 -6.94
N LEU A 74 -22.42 21.39 -7.67
CA LEU A 74 -23.54 20.66 -8.26
C LEU A 74 -24.49 20.11 -7.18
N GLU A 75 -23.97 19.54 -6.10
CA GLU A 75 -24.82 19.06 -5.00
C GLU A 75 -25.52 20.20 -4.23
N ARG A 76 -24.85 21.35 -4.03
CA ARG A 76 -25.50 22.56 -3.48
C ARG A 76 -26.67 23.01 -4.37
N CYS A 77 -26.49 23.04 -5.69
CA CYS A 77 -27.55 23.38 -6.65
C CYS A 77 -28.68 22.34 -6.68
N ARG A 78 -28.37 21.04 -6.60
CA ARG A 78 -29.35 19.95 -6.51
C ARG A 78 -30.19 20.05 -5.24
N TYR A 79 -29.56 20.33 -4.10
CA TYR A 79 -30.24 20.52 -2.82
C TYR A 79 -31.27 21.66 -2.87
N GLU A 80 -30.86 22.86 -3.31
CA GLU A 80 -31.78 24.00 -3.43
C GLU A 80 -32.87 23.74 -4.49
N MET A 81 -32.57 23.04 -5.60
CA MET A 81 -33.59 22.66 -6.59
C MET A 81 -34.65 21.74 -5.98
N ASN A 82 -34.23 20.68 -5.28
CA ASN A 82 -35.14 19.73 -4.62
C ASN A 82 -36.01 20.43 -3.58
N ARG A 83 -35.40 21.28 -2.75
CA ARG A 83 -36.11 22.09 -1.75
C ARG A 83 -37.18 23.01 -2.40
N ASN A 84 -36.83 23.70 -3.48
CA ASN A 84 -37.77 24.54 -4.23
C ASN A 84 -38.90 23.73 -4.88
N GLU A 85 -38.68 22.46 -5.24
CA GLU A 85 -39.75 21.55 -5.66
C GLU A 85 -40.64 21.11 -4.49
N GLU A 86 -40.08 20.83 -3.32
CA GLU A 86 -40.85 20.46 -2.13
C GLU A 86 -41.73 21.61 -1.62
N GLU A 87 -41.22 22.85 -1.63
CA GLU A 87 -42.00 24.06 -1.33
C GLU A 87 -43.16 24.22 -2.33
N LYS A 88 -42.93 24.03 -3.65
CA LYS A 88 -44.00 24.02 -4.67
C LYS A 88 -45.03 22.91 -4.44
N ARG A 89 -44.60 21.70 -4.09
CA ARG A 89 -45.47 20.55 -3.77
C ARG A 89 -46.26 20.75 -2.46
N LEU A 90 -45.81 21.63 -1.56
CA LEU A 90 -46.59 22.05 -0.39
C LEU A 90 -47.69 23.04 -0.79
N TYR A 91 -47.34 24.12 -1.50
CA TYR A 91 -48.33 25.11 -1.94
C TYR A 91 -49.41 24.51 -2.85
N ALA A 92 -49.06 23.58 -3.75
CA ALA A 92 -50.03 22.89 -4.60
C ALA A 92 -51.07 22.08 -3.79
N ARG A 93 -50.68 21.49 -2.64
CA ARG A 93 -51.62 20.79 -1.75
C ARG A 93 -52.52 21.78 -1.01
N GLN A 94 -51.95 22.85 -0.45
CA GLN A 94 -52.71 23.89 0.25
C GLN A 94 -53.75 24.56 -0.65
N ILE A 95 -53.39 24.85 -1.92
CA ILE A 95 -54.33 25.38 -2.90
C ILE A 95 -55.48 24.39 -3.14
N ASN A 96 -55.19 23.10 -3.32
CA ASN A 96 -56.23 22.11 -3.54
C ASN A 96 -57.14 21.89 -2.32
N GLU A 97 -56.59 21.96 -1.10
CA GLU A 97 -57.36 21.94 0.15
C GLU A 97 -58.31 23.16 0.22
N CYS A 98 -57.84 24.36 -0.14
CA CYS A 98 -58.69 25.55 -0.24
C CYS A 98 -59.76 25.43 -1.35
N GLU A 99 -59.43 24.89 -2.53
CA GLU A 99 -60.37 24.64 -3.62
C GLU A 99 -61.49 23.68 -3.20
N GLN A 100 -61.16 22.61 -2.46
CA GLN A 100 -62.14 21.68 -1.91
C GLN A 100 -63.11 22.39 -0.94
N VAL A 101 -62.59 23.20 -0.01
CA VAL A 101 -63.42 23.95 0.96
C VAL A 101 -64.27 25.03 0.29
N ILE A 102 -63.75 25.70 -0.75
CA ILE A 102 -64.53 26.65 -1.55
C ILE A 102 -65.64 25.91 -2.31
N SER A 103 -65.36 24.73 -2.89
CA SER A 103 -66.33 23.91 -3.60
C SER A 103 -67.47 23.43 -2.68
N THR A 104 -67.18 22.94 -1.47
CA THR A 104 -68.24 22.56 -0.51
C THR A 104 -69.07 23.77 -0.09
N LEU A 105 -68.42 24.89 0.28
CA LEU A 105 -69.10 26.11 0.69
C LEU A 105 -70.01 26.70 -0.40
N VAL A 106 -69.58 26.66 -1.67
CA VAL A 106 -70.39 27.10 -2.82
C VAL A 106 -71.59 26.17 -3.03
N ASN A 107 -71.38 24.85 -2.95
CA ASN A 107 -72.46 23.86 -3.07
C ASN A 107 -73.50 24.01 -1.95
N ASP A 108 -73.07 24.20 -0.71
CA ASP A 108 -73.97 24.37 0.45
C ASP A 108 -74.65 25.74 0.42
N SER A 109 -73.97 26.82 -0.01
CA SER A 109 -74.61 28.11 -0.30
C SER A 109 -75.70 27.99 -1.38
N ALA A 110 -75.50 27.14 -2.38
CA ALA A 110 -76.49 26.88 -3.43
C ALA A 110 -77.68 26.04 -2.93
N LYS A 111 -77.48 25.06 -2.02
CA LYS A 111 -78.56 24.33 -1.33
C LYS A 111 -79.38 25.29 -0.46
N ASN A 112 -78.71 25.98 0.47
CA ASN A 112 -79.34 26.91 1.41
C ASN A 112 -80.13 28.01 0.70
N ARG A 113 -79.70 28.43 -0.50
CA ARG A 113 -80.44 29.37 -1.35
C ARG A 113 -81.73 28.78 -1.90
N LYS A 114 -81.67 27.56 -2.46
CA LYS A 114 -82.87 26.82 -2.93
C LYS A 114 -83.85 26.59 -1.78
N GLU A 115 -83.36 26.08 -0.65
CA GLU A 115 -84.17 25.86 0.56
C GLU A 115 -84.78 27.18 1.06
N ALA A 116 -84.06 28.30 1.03
CA ALA A 116 -84.62 29.60 1.39
C ALA A 116 -85.66 30.12 0.37
N ASP A 117 -85.54 29.80 -0.92
CA ASP A 117 -86.52 30.17 -1.95
C ASP A 117 -87.77 29.26 -1.90
N GLU A 118 -87.58 27.97 -1.64
CA GLU A 118 -88.66 27.01 -1.34
C GLU A 118 -89.41 27.40 -0.06
N LEU A 119 -88.69 27.75 1.01
CA LEU A 119 -89.29 28.25 2.26
C LEU A 119 -89.99 29.60 2.07
N LYS A 120 -89.53 30.50 1.18
CA LYS A 120 -90.30 31.72 0.83
C LYS A 120 -91.61 31.36 0.12
N LEU A 121 -91.58 30.43 -0.84
CA LEU A 121 -92.77 29.96 -1.55
C LEU A 121 -93.74 29.27 -0.58
N GLU A 122 -93.22 28.43 0.30
CA GLU A 122 -93.99 27.71 1.30
C GLU A 122 -94.57 28.66 2.35
N VAL A 123 -93.80 29.62 2.87
CA VAL A 123 -94.30 30.71 3.71
C VAL A 123 -95.35 31.55 2.97
N ALA A 124 -95.23 31.80 1.66
CA ALA A 124 -96.27 32.48 0.90
C ALA A 124 -97.58 31.66 0.84
N LYS A 125 -97.51 30.34 0.60
CA LYS A 125 -98.66 29.43 0.72
C LYS A 125 -99.24 29.47 2.14
N TRP A 126 -98.40 29.35 3.17
CA TRP A 126 -98.83 29.39 4.57
C TRP A 126 -99.32 30.77 5.00
N ARG A 127 -98.95 31.89 4.36
CA ARG A 127 -99.53 33.21 4.62
C ARG A 127 -100.91 33.37 3.96
N VAL A 128 -101.12 32.84 2.75
CA VAL A 128 -102.45 32.76 2.14
C VAL A 128 -103.35 31.81 2.92
N ALA A 129 -102.80 30.66 3.34
CA ALA A 129 -103.49 29.71 4.21
C ALA A 129 -103.70 30.27 5.62
N GLU A 130 -102.78 31.07 6.19
CA GLU A 130 -102.96 31.76 7.49
C GLU A 130 -103.95 32.92 7.37
N ALA A 131 -104.13 33.54 6.20
CA ALA A 131 -105.26 34.46 5.98
C ALA A 131 -106.59 33.68 6.00
N ALA A 132 -106.73 32.69 5.11
CA ALA A 132 -107.90 31.83 4.99
C ALA A 132 -108.14 30.89 6.20
N ALA A 133 -107.15 30.73 7.08
CA ALA A 133 -107.23 29.97 8.31
C ALA A 133 -107.13 30.85 9.56
N ARG A 134 -106.83 32.16 9.47
CA ARG A 134 -107.28 33.12 10.51
C ARG A 134 -108.78 33.32 10.36
N GLU A 135 -109.32 33.40 9.15
CA GLU A 135 -110.78 33.28 8.90
C GLU A 135 -111.38 32.09 9.67
N LYS A 136 -110.71 30.93 9.66
CA LYS A 136 -111.21 29.68 10.26
C LYS A 136 -110.77 29.44 11.71
N LEU A 137 -109.62 29.92 12.16
CA LEU A 137 -109.18 29.86 13.57
C LEU A 137 -109.79 30.98 14.41
N LEU A 138 -110.25 32.08 13.81
CA LEU A 138 -111.26 32.94 14.45
C LEU A 138 -112.52 32.13 14.84
N ALA A 139 -112.81 31.02 14.14
CA ALA A 139 -113.85 30.07 14.52
C ALA A 139 -113.36 28.83 15.32
N ILE A 140 -112.05 28.53 15.39
CA ILE A 140 -111.49 27.26 15.96
C ILE A 140 -110.24 27.46 16.86
N THR A 141 -109.94 28.64 17.44
CA THR A 141 -108.76 28.83 18.33
C THR A 141 -108.96 28.14 19.68
N GLN A 142 -108.70 26.82 19.70
CA GLN A 142 -109.20 25.84 20.67
C GLN A 142 -108.21 24.57 20.95
N LEU A 143 -106.82 24.47 20.65
CA LEU A 143 -105.86 23.22 20.49
C LEU A 143 -104.27 23.12 20.98
N ASN A 144 -103.35 22.10 20.65
CA ASN A 144 -101.89 21.80 21.21
C ASN A 144 -100.69 20.93 20.45
N GLN A 145 -99.49 20.45 21.03
CA GLN A 145 -98.12 19.94 20.37
C GLN A 145 -97.08 18.84 21.07
N SER A 146 -95.80 18.46 20.59
CA SER A 146 -94.74 17.38 21.10
C SER A 146 -93.17 17.27 20.59
N LEU A 147 -92.21 16.32 21.04
CA LEU A 147 -90.66 16.09 20.80
C LEU A 147 -90.04 14.58 21.01
N ALA A 148 -88.75 13.96 21.03
CA ALA A 148 -87.19 14.00 20.83
C ALA A 148 -86.46 12.52 20.78
N PHE A 149 -85.16 11.95 20.82
CA PHE A 149 -83.58 12.07 20.82
C PHE A 149 -82.81 10.61 20.62
N THR A 150 -81.50 10.06 20.67
CA THR A 150 -79.92 10.13 20.86
C THR A 150 -79.15 8.71 20.48
N ASN A 151 -77.86 8.14 20.53
CA ASN A 151 -76.29 8.21 20.70
C ASN A 151 -75.53 6.80 20.33
N ALA A 152 -74.22 6.23 20.36
CA ALA A 152 -72.67 6.30 20.61
C ALA A 152 -71.85 5.01 19.97
N ALA A 153 -70.55 4.44 20.00
CA ALA A 153 -69.04 4.44 20.46
C ALA A 153 -68.10 3.34 19.65
N VAL A 154 -66.80 2.76 19.73
CA VAL A 154 -65.43 2.62 20.48
C VAL A 154 -64.22 1.79 19.72
N HIS A 155 -62.89 1.58 20.17
CA HIS A 155 -61.60 0.94 19.50
C HIS A 155 -60.55 0.09 20.42
N ALA A 156 -59.29 -0.51 20.24
CA ALA A 156 -58.04 -0.80 19.33
C ALA A 156 -57.06 -2.03 19.84
N GLN A 157 -55.76 -2.53 19.59
CA GLN A 157 -54.40 -2.36 18.83
C GLN A 157 -53.31 -3.63 18.88
N VAL A 158 -51.98 -3.66 18.41
CA VAL A 158 -50.99 -4.90 18.27
C VAL A 158 -49.34 -4.78 18.23
N ARG A 159 -48.42 -5.84 18.00
CA ARG A 159 -46.84 -5.99 18.10
C ARG A 159 -46.12 -7.18 17.23
N THR A 160 -44.82 -7.70 17.05
CA THR A 160 -43.24 -7.67 17.31
C THR A 160 -42.40 -8.78 16.43
N THR A 161 -41.07 -9.27 16.29
CA THR A 161 -39.56 -9.25 16.75
C THR A 161 -38.47 -10.11 15.85
N ALA A 162 -37.07 -10.24 16.06
CA ALA A 162 -35.98 -10.96 15.18
C ALA A 162 -34.49 -11.46 15.72
N LEU A 163 -33.49 -12.08 14.94
CA LEU A 163 -32.09 -12.73 15.33
C LEU A 163 -30.86 -13.03 14.28
N SER A 164 -29.59 -13.59 14.58
CA SER A 164 -28.31 -13.80 13.68
C SER A 164 -27.03 -14.79 14.01
N PRO A 165 -25.91 -15.04 13.15
CA PRO A 165 -24.68 -16.03 13.21
C PRO A 165 -23.17 -15.53 12.78
N PRO A 166 -21.99 -16.18 12.28
CA PRO A 166 -21.13 -17.50 12.25
C PRO A 166 -19.46 -17.49 12.22
N PRO A 167 -18.58 -18.59 12.02
CA PRO A 167 -17.02 -18.70 12.18
C PRO A 167 -15.98 -19.67 11.30
N TYR A 168 -14.59 -19.76 11.56
CA TYR A 168 -13.38 -20.72 11.21
C TYR A 168 -11.96 -20.33 10.47
N GLN A 169 -10.90 -21.21 10.22
CA GLN A 169 -9.35 -20.95 10.07
C GLN A 169 -8.31 -21.87 9.19
N PRO A 170 -6.90 -21.68 9.08
CA PRO A 170 -5.86 -22.20 8.04
C PRO A 170 -4.42 -22.87 8.44
N ILE A 171 -3.40 -23.19 7.52
CA ILE A 171 -1.90 -23.60 7.75
C ILE A 171 -0.89 -23.78 6.48
N GLY A 172 0.49 -24.00 6.59
CA GLY A 172 1.57 -24.21 5.50
C GLY A 172 3.03 -24.82 5.84
N CYS A 173 4.10 -24.96 4.94
CA CYS A 173 5.53 -25.50 5.22
C CYS A 173 6.77 -25.32 4.17
N VAL A 174 7.97 -25.99 4.28
CA VAL A 174 9.41 -25.62 3.83
C VAL A 174 10.46 -26.79 3.43
N GLN A 175 11.69 -26.54 2.83
CA GLN A 175 13.11 -27.17 3.02
C GLN A 175 14.15 -27.50 1.84
N GLU A 176 15.44 -27.87 2.16
CA GLU A 176 16.77 -27.84 1.38
C GLU A 176 17.87 -28.93 1.82
N SER A 177 19.19 -29.12 1.44
CA SER A 177 20.22 -28.90 0.32
C SER A 177 21.61 -29.69 0.56
N ASN A 178 22.68 -29.77 -0.33
CA ASN A 178 24.00 -30.50 -0.12
C ASN A 178 25.22 -30.40 -1.15
N GLU A 179 26.51 -30.67 -0.77
CA GLU A 179 27.73 -30.89 -1.66
C GLU A 179 28.99 -31.59 -1.00
N ARG A 180 29.92 -32.30 -1.73
CA ARG A 180 31.12 -33.00 -1.13
C ARG A 180 32.34 -33.49 -2.01
N VAL A 181 32.79 -32.85 -3.11
CA VAL A 181 33.74 -33.53 -4.07
C VAL A 181 35.24 -33.14 -4.03
N GLN A 182 35.62 -31.93 -3.59
CA GLN A 182 36.89 -31.26 -3.99
C GLN A 182 38.23 -31.76 -3.37
N LEU A 183 38.33 -32.98 -2.81
CA LEU A 183 39.45 -33.34 -1.91
C LEU A 183 40.71 -33.94 -2.60
N MET A 184 40.59 -34.64 -3.73
CA MET A 184 41.68 -35.49 -4.25
C MET A 184 42.81 -34.75 -4.99
N GLU A 185 42.50 -33.79 -5.86
CA GLU A 185 43.48 -33.21 -6.81
C GLU A 185 44.71 -32.57 -6.16
N LYS A 186 44.56 -32.12 -4.90
CA LYS A 186 45.60 -31.47 -4.12
C LYS A 186 46.82 -32.36 -3.86
N GLN A 187 46.66 -33.68 -3.83
CA GLN A 187 47.69 -34.60 -3.38
C GLN A 187 48.80 -34.85 -4.42
N SER A 188 48.45 -34.93 -5.71
CA SER A 188 49.40 -35.27 -6.78
C SER A 188 50.53 -34.23 -6.94
N LYS A 189 50.17 -32.93 -6.92
CA LYS A 189 51.10 -31.81 -7.14
C LYS A 189 52.19 -31.70 -6.06
N GLN A 190 51.95 -32.27 -4.88
CA GLN A 190 52.89 -32.20 -3.75
C GLN A 190 54.11 -33.13 -3.91
N ALA A 191 54.00 -34.22 -4.70
CA ALA A 191 55.06 -35.21 -4.84
C ALA A 191 56.23 -34.74 -5.72
N GLN A 192 55.96 -34.04 -6.83
CA GLN A 192 56.99 -33.63 -7.80
C GLN A 192 57.98 -32.61 -7.24
N LEU A 193 57.50 -31.69 -6.40
CA LEU A 193 58.33 -30.66 -5.75
C LEU A 193 59.36 -31.26 -4.78
N ALA A 194 59.03 -32.37 -4.12
CA ALA A 194 59.92 -33.00 -3.14
C ALA A 194 61.22 -33.53 -3.78
N LEU A 195 61.13 -34.06 -5.01
CA LEU A 195 62.29 -34.57 -5.76
C LEU A 195 63.26 -33.44 -6.12
N GLN A 196 62.74 -32.34 -6.68
CA GLN A 196 63.55 -31.18 -7.09
C GLN A 196 64.32 -30.55 -5.92
N LEU A 197 63.70 -30.51 -4.73
CA LEU A 197 64.36 -30.00 -3.52
C LEU A 197 65.46 -30.96 -3.01
N GLN A 198 65.28 -32.28 -3.15
CA GLN A 198 66.29 -33.26 -2.77
C GLN A 198 67.52 -33.19 -3.69
N ASP A 199 67.33 -33.06 -5.00
CA ASP A 199 68.42 -32.89 -5.96
C ASP A 199 69.22 -31.61 -5.69
N LEU A 200 68.51 -30.49 -5.45
CA LEU A 200 69.13 -29.21 -5.11
C LEU A 200 69.91 -29.30 -3.78
N LYS A 201 69.36 -29.98 -2.76
CA LYS A 201 70.05 -30.24 -1.48
C LYS A 201 71.35 -31.01 -1.70
N ASN A 202 71.32 -32.08 -2.49
CA ASN A 202 72.52 -32.89 -2.81
C ASN A 202 73.62 -32.04 -3.48
N VAL A 203 73.24 -31.20 -4.46
CA VAL A 203 74.19 -30.30 -5.16
C VAL A 203 74.79 -29.26 -4.21
N ILE A 204 73.96 -28.62 -3.36
CA ILE A 204 74.42 -27.59 -2.41
C ILE A 204 75.29 -28.20 -1.31
N GLN A 205 74.98 -29.40 -0.82
CA GLN A 205 75.75 -30.06 0.25
C GLN A 205 77.22 -30.24 -0.11
N SER A 206 77.53 -30.52 -1.38
CA SER A 206 78.92 -30.60 -1.91
C SER A 206 79.71 -29.29 -1.87
N LYS A 207 79.04 -28.17 -1.52
CA LYS A 207 79.58 -26.80 -1.46
C LYS A 207 79.23 -26.09 -0.15
N LYS A 208 78.68 -26.80 0.85
CA LYS A 208 78.29 -26.22 2.14
C LYS A 208 79.55 -25.81 2.93
N ILE A 209 79.55 -24.59 3.46
CA ILE A 209 80.60 -24.08 4.35
C ILE A 209 80.02 -24.08 5.76
N GLU A 210 80.30 -25.12 6.53
CA GLU A 210 79.66 -25.36 7.84
C GLU A 210 79.91 -24.23 8.86
N GLU A 211 81.06 -23.54 8.77
CA GLU A 211 81.38 -22.35 9.57
C GLU A 211 80.40 -21.19 9.39
N ARG A 212 79.70 -21.14 8.24
CA ARG A 212 78.69 -20.11 7.93
C ARG A 212 77.26 -20.56 8.22
N GLN A 213 77.06 -21.75 8.75
CA GLN A 213 75.73 -22.27 9.05
C GLN A 213 75.11 -21.55 10.27
N THR A 214 73.97 -20.89 10.06
CA THR A 214 73.27 -20.13 11.10
C THR A 214 72.61 -21.04 12.13
N SER A 215 72.18 -20.47 13.27
CA SER A 215 71.37 -21.18 14.27
C SER A 215 70.02 -21.66 13.72
N LEU A 216 69.43 -20.92 12.77
CA LEU A 216 68.16 -21.29 12.14
C LEU A 216 68.33 -22.48 11.17
N ASP A 217 69.44 -22.54 10.44
CA ASP A 217 69.74 -23.69 9.56
C ASP A 217 69.90 -24.99 10.38
N LYS A 218 70.52 -24.90 11.57
CA LYS A 218 70.73 -26.03 12.50
C LYS A 218 69.41 -26.50 13.10
N ALA A 219 68.62 -25.59 13.65
CA ALA A 219 67.28 -25.90 14.18
C ALA A 219 66.32 -26.44 13.09
N TYR A 220 66.50 -26.03 11.82
CA TYR A 220 65.78 -26.59 10.68
C TYR A 220 66.25 -28.01 10.32
N GLU A 221 67.56 -28.26 10.26
CA GLU A 221 68.11 -29.61 10.05
C GLU A 221 67.67 -30.59 11.16
N GLU A 222 67.64 -30.15 12.43
CA GLU A 222 67.12 -30.90 13.58
C GLU A 222 65.62 -31.19 13.44
N SER A 223 64.81 -30.18 13.12
CA SER A 223 63.36 -30.33 12.90
C SER A 223 63.05 -31.31 11.75
N LEU A 224 63.85 -31.24 10.69
CA LEU A 224 63.74 -32.11 9.52
C LEU A 224 64.18 -33.55 9.83
N ALA A 225 65.19 -33.75 10.68
CA ALA A 225 65.62 -35.07 11.16
C ALA A 225 64.57 -35.74 12.07
N ILE A 226 63.81 -34.94 12.83
CA ILE A 226 62.62 -35.38 13.60
C ILE A 226 61.43 -35.69 12.67
N GLY A 227 61.52 -35.33 11.39
CA GLY A 227 60.46 -35.51 10.39
C GLY A 227 59.29 -34.54 10.54
N ASP A 228 59.46 -33.46 11.32
CA ASP A 228 58.40 -32.48 11.55
C ASP A 228 58.32 -31.45 10.44
N ASN A 229 57.09 -31.10 10.08
CA ASN A 229 56.77 -30.03 9.16
C ASN A 229 55.79 -29.05 9.81
N LYS A 230 55.64 -27.86 9.23
CA LYS A 230 54.79 -26.77 9.75
C LYS A 230 53.40 -27.24 10.22
N TYR A 231 52.77 -28.20 9.53
CA TYR A 231 51.43 -28.66 9.88
C TYR A 231 51.44 -29.74 10.98
N SER A 232 52.39 -30.67 10.98
CA SER A 232 52.52 -31.66 12.08
C SER A 232 52.94 -30.98 13.38
N THR A 233 53.86 -30.01 13.34
CA THR A 233 54.26 -29.20 14.52
C THR A 233 53.07 -28.39 15.04
N ILE A 234 52.29 -27.74 14.18
CA ILE A 234 51.07 -27.00 14.60
C ILE A 234 50.02 -27.96 15.19
N GLN A 235 49.84 -29.16 14.63
CA GLN A 235 48.90 -30.15 15.16
C GLN A 235 49.35 -30.70 16.53
N LYS A 236 50.64 -31.01 16.69
CA LYS A 236 51.26 -31.39 17.96
C LYS A 236 51.08 -30.28 19.02
N ALA A 237 51.46 -29.04 18.70
CA ALA A 237 51.34 -27.88 19.58
C ALA A 237 49.89 -27.50 19.93
N ARG A 238 48.92 -27.84 19.07
CA ARG A 238 47.47 -27.65 19.32
C ARG A 238 46.79 -28.85 19.98
N SER A 239 47.52 -29.92 20.31
CA SER A 239 46.96 -31.08 21.02
C SER A 239 46.57 -30.73 22.46
N GLY A 240 45.73 -31.58 23.07
CA GLY A 240 45.20 -31.36 24.42
C GLY A 240 44.11 -30.27 24.52
N THR A 241 43.73 -29.93 25.75
CA THR A 241 42.76 -28.87 26.05
C THR A 241 43.43 -27.49 26.14
N ALA A 242 42.64 -26.42 26.06
CA ALA A 242 43.15 -25.05 26.22
C ALA A 242 43.87 -24.86 27.57
N LEU A 243 43.26 -25.35 28.67
CA LEU A 243 43.84 -25.30 30.02
C LEU A 243 45.22 -25.96 30.09
N LYS A 244 45.40 -27.14 29.49
CA LYS A 244 46.71 -27.83 29.49
C LYS A 244 47.79 -27.02 28.76
N ARG A 245 47.45 -26.36 27.65
CA ARG A 245 48.38 -25.48 26.92
C ARG A 245 48.67 -24.16 27.64
N MET A 246 47.72 -23.65 28.43
CA MET A 246 47.94 -22.46 29.27
C MET A 246 48.91 -22.77 30.41
N ALA A 247 48.72 -23.89 31.12
CA ALA A 247 49.66 -24.34 32.16
C ALA A 247 51.08 -24.54 31.59
N MET A 248 51.20 -25.28 30.48
CA MET A 248 52.48 -25.47 29.76
C MET A 248 53.14 -24.18 29.25
N LEU A 249 52.44 -23.04 29.24
CA LEU A 249 52.98 -21.72 28.88
C LEU A 249 53.30 -20.86 30.11
N GLN A 250 52.84 -21.26 31.30
CA GLN A 250 53.20 -20.65 32.59
C GLN A 250 54.45 -21.31 33.21
N ASP A 251 54.78 -22.53 32.78
CA ASP A 251 55.95 -23.32 33.20
C ASP A 251 57.19 -23.13 32.28
N LEU A 252 57.16 -22.16 31.34
CA LEU A 252 58.20 -21.88 30.31
C LEU A 252 58.90 -20.53 30.51
#